data_AF-E1KT24-F1
#
_entry.id   AF-E1KT24-F1
#
_cell.length_a   1.000
_cell.length_b   1.000
_cell.length_c   1.000
_cell.angle_alpha   90.00
_cell.angle_beta   90.00
_cell.angle_gamma   90.00
#
_symmetry.space_group_name_H-M   'P 1'
#
loop_
_entity.id
_entity.type
_entity.pdbx_description
1 polymer ?
#
loop_
_entity_poly.entity_id
_entity_poly.type
_entity_poly.pdbx_seq_one_letter_code
_entity_poly.pdbx_strand_id
1 'polypeptide(L)'
;MFKEEYIIELISGRLTQKGYANIVSSVALMARRFNWQKDIVVSESFGTCWNDDDVKELTQQFFEWIITNGKLNYIDKVPHEYISYYFTQMLVSFVSNRIKEEQQKVGISFQKCNALVREIADEYYKPVSHMDKSYVKSNLASGNVWINNLEDAVKYLSHYPITEETKQYKPIVKLAVEEVLIAADAYVSIDSLVNAVYVLLDQSSFSVNVDESETENSCDGKYDSAIAKILEGINSTDAHIFLNYVFGDEQKMSLSEIAVKYNVPKSSIHKKIEDFKNKIFKVYIPENEDDGICFLQNLAQSLDDLAK
;
A
#
# COMPACT_ATOMS: atom_id res chain seq x y z
N MET A 1 23.64 23.17 18.34
CA MET A 1 23.88 21.93 19.10
C MET A 1 23.05 22.00 20.36
N PHE A 2 22.59 20.84 20.84
CA PHE A 2 21.79 20.78 22.06
C PHE A 2 22.62 21.22 23.26
N LYS A 3 22.03 22.01 24.16
CA LYS A 3 22.72 22.36 25.40
C LYS A 3 22.59 21.24 26.42
N GLU A 4 23.69 20.90 27.07
CA GLU A 4 23.79 19.81 28.05
C GLU A 4 22.80 20.03 29.20
N GLU A 5 22.67 21.28 29.68
CA GLU A 5 21.74 21.65 30.76
C GLU A 5 20.29 21.22 30.47
N TYR A 6 19.81 21.42 29.24
CA TYR A 6 18.42 21.08 28.87
C TYR A 6 18.23 19.60 28.55
N ILE A 7 19.29 18.90 28.15
CA ILE A 7 19.26 17.44 28.01
C ILE A 7 19.13 16.80 29.40
N ILE A 8 19.86 17.31 30.39
CA ILE A 8 19.76 16.83 31.79
C ILE A 8 18.36 17.13 32.35
N GLU A 9 17.80 18.31 32.07
CA GLU A 9 16.40 18.60 32.45
C GLU A 9 15.42 17.58 31.85
N LEU A 10 15.57 17.24 30.55
CA LEU A 10 14.77 16.23 29.88
C LEU A 10 14.90 14.85 30.55
N ILE A 11 16.12 14.39 30.82
CA ILE A 11 16.39 13.09 31.46
C ILE A 11 15.79 13.05 32.87
N SER A 12 15.83 14.17 33.61
CA SER A 12 15.26 14.28 34.95
C SER A 12 13.72 14.31 34.98
N GLY A 13 13.06 14.34 33.82
CA GLY A 13 11.61 14.48 33.71
C GLY A 13 11.10 15.88 34.09
N ARG A 14 11.98 16.89 34.15
CA ARG A 14 11.67 18.27 34.56
C ARG A 14 12.05 19.27 33.48
N LEU A 15 11.75 18.94 32.23
CA LEU A 15 12.05 19.81 31.09
C LEU A 15 11.33 21.15 31.23
N THR A 16 12.09 22.24 31.33
CA THR A 16 11.51 23.59 31.39
C THR A 16 11.00 24.00 30.01
N GLN A 17 10.06 24.95 29.97
CA GLN A 17 9.58 25.52 28.69
C GLN A 17 10.72 26.15 27.88
N LYS A 18 11.70 26.75 28.57
CA LYS A 18 12.92 27.29 27.95
C LYS A 18 13.79 26.18 27.37
N GLY A 19 13.98 25.08 28.09
CA GLY A 19 14.71 23.91 27.62
C GLY A 19 14.04 23.28 26.39
N TYR A 20 12.72 23.08 26.45
CA TYR A 20 11.94 22.58 25.31
C TYR A 20 12.10 23.48 24.07
N ALA A 21 11.93 24.80 24.23
CA ALA A 21 12.10 25.74 23.12
C ALA A 21 13.52 25.67 22.51
N ASN A 22 14.55 25.50 23.34
CA ASN A 22 15.92 25.34 22.87
C ASN A 22 16.14 24.04 22.07
N ILE A 23 15.56 22.93 22.53
CA ILE A 23 15.60 21.64 21.82
C ILE A 23 14.89 21.77 20.47
N VAL A 24 13.66 22.29 20.43
CA VAL A 24 12.90 22.52 19.20
C VAL A 24 13.69 23.40 18.23
N SER A 25 14.32 24.47 18.73
CA SER A 25 15.14 25.37 17.90
C SER A 25 16.37 24.66 17.33
N SER A 26 16.98 23.76 18.10
CA SER A 26 18.11 22.95 17.66
C SER A 26 17.70 21.93 16.60
N VAL A 27 16.54 21.31 16.74
CA VAL A 27 15.94 20.42 15.74
C VAL A 27 15.65 21.17 14.44
N ALA A 28 15.00 22.35 14.50
CA ALA A 28 14.76 23.19 13.33
C ALA A 28 16.05 23.53 12.56
N LEU A 29 17.11 23.90 13.31
CA LEU A 29 18.39 24.24 12.72
C LEU A 29 19.04 23.03 12.03
N MET A 30 18.93 21.84 12.62
CA MET A 30 19.44 20.61 12.01
C MET A 30 18.64 20.22 10.77
N ALA A 31 17.31 20.24 10.83
CA ALA A 31 16.45 19.93 9.68
C ALA A 31 16.80 20.82 8.47
N ARG A 32 16.98 22.12 8.70
CA ARG A 32 17.40 23.07 7.65
C ARG A 32 18.83 22.83 7.18
N ARG A 33 19.77 22.58 8.09
CA ARG A 33 21.19 22.37 7.76
C ARG A 33 21.43 21.12 6.92
N PHE A 34 20.70 20.05 7.21
CA PHE A 34 20.82 18.76 6.52
C PHE A 34 19.78 18.58 5.41
N ASN A 35 18.95 19.60 5.16
CA ASN A 35 17.89 19.59 4.16
C ASN A 35 16.98 18.35 4.28
N TRP A 36 16.58 18.01 5.51
CA TRP A 36 15.70 16.88 5.76
C TRP A 36 14.34 17.09 5.09
N GLN A 37 13.85 16.05 4.43
CA GLN A 37 12.52 16.08 3.82
C GLN A 37 11.45 16.07 4.90
N LYS A 38 10.35 16.76 4.63
CA LYS A 38 9.24 16.95 5.58
C LYS A 38 8.44 15.66 5.81
N ASP A 39 8.42 14.81 4.78
CA ASP A 39 7.71 13.53 4.71
C ASP A 39 8.10 12.55 5.83
N ILE A 40 9.17 12.84 6.59
CA ILE A 40 9.56 12.10 7.80
C ILE A 40 8.63 12.34 9.00
N VAL A 41 7.77 13.36 8.95
CA VAL A 41 6.77 13.68 9.97
C VAL A 41 5.47 12.97 9.64
N VAL A 42 4.96 12.18 10.58
CA VAL A 42 3.76 11.33 10.40
C VAL A 42 2.50 12.12 10.01
N SER A 43 2.30 13.36 10.49
CA SER A 43 1.15 14.17 10.10
C SER A 43 1.14 14.54 8.61
N GLU A 44 0.00 14.33 7.94
CA GLU A 44 -0.24 14.87 6.59
C GLU A 44 -0.07 16.39 6.59
N SER A 45 1.02 16.86 6.03
CA SER A 45 1.35 18.27 6.03
C SER A 45 1.60 18.72 4.59
N PHE A 46 0.69 19.56 4.09
CA PHE A 46 0.75 20.05 2.72
C PHE A 46 1.74 21.22 2.62
N GLY A 47 2.96 20.96 2.17
CA GLY A 47 3.96 22.00 1.90
C GLY A 47 5.39 21.50 1.83
N THR A 48 6.23 22.16 1.02
CA THR A 48 7.64 21.81 0.83
C THR A 48 8.57 22.38 1.91
N CYS A 49 8.09 23.31 2.74
CA CYS A 49 8.87 24.02 3.75
C CYS A 49 8.49 23.60 5.17
N TRP A 50 9.48 23.57 6.07
CA TRP A 50 9.30 23.36 7.51
C TRP A 50 8.65 24.58 8.18
N ASN A 51 7.48 24.40 8.78
CA ASN A 51 6.84 25.35 9.68
C ASN A 51 7.13 25.00 11.16
N ASP A 52 6.73 25.88 12.08
CA ASP A 52 7.02 25.72 13.51
C ASP A 52 6.29 24.51 14.13
N ASP A 53 5.12 24.14 13.61
CA ASP A 53 4.34 23.01 14.12
C ASP A 53 4.92 21.68 13.64
N ASP A 54 5.40 21.59 12.39
CA ASP A 54 6.11 20.42 11.86
C ASP A 54 7.38 20.11 12.68
N VAL A 55 8.13 21.16 13.07
CA VAL A 55 9.35 20.99 13.89
C VAL A 55 8.98 20.52 15.29
N LYS A 56 7.92 21.07 15.90
CA LYS A 56 7.45 20.61 17.22
C LYS A 56 7.03 19.15 17.15
N GLU A 57 6.30 18.77 16.10
CA GLU A 57 5.87 17.39 15.92
C GLU A 57 7.06 16.44 15.74
N LEU A 58 8.02 16.78 14.87
CA LEU A 58 9.26 16.00 14.73
C LEU A 58 9.97 15.84 16.08
N THR A 59 10.01 16.91 16.89
CA THR A 59 10.62 16.89 18.22
C THR A 59 9.87 15.97 19.17
N GLN A 60 8.54 15.97 19.14
CA GLN A 60 7.71 15.08 19.97
C GLN A 60 7.86 13.61 19.56
N GLN A 61 7.83 13.31 18.27
CA GLN A 61 8.05 11.96 17.76
C GLN A 61 9.45 11.45 18.11
N PHE A 62 10.46 12.34 18.06
CA PHE A 62 11.80 12.01 18.53
C PHE A 62 11.81 11.68 20.04
N PHE A 63 11.11 12.46 20.88
CA PHE A 63 10.98 12.19 22.31
C PHE A 63 10.29 10.85 22.60
N GLU A 64 9.20 10.57 21.91
CA GLU A 64 8.51 9.28 22.02
C GLU A 64 9.44 8.12 21.62
N TRP A 65 10.21 8.30 20.54
CA TRP A 65 11.15 7.29 20.06
C TRP A 65 12.30 7.03 21.04
N ILE A 66 12.90 8.07 21.64
CA ILE A 66 14.00 7.87 22.62
C ILE A 66 13.50 7.20 23.91
N ILE A 67 12.26 7.49 24.33
CA ILE A 67 11.65 6.88 25.52
C ILE A 67 11.32 5.41 25.24
N THR A 68 10.58 5.14 24.16
CA THR A 68 10.11 3.80 23.80
C THR A 68 11.27 2.83 23.56
N ASN A 69 12.36 3.31 22.94
CA ASN A 69 13.55 2.49 22.69
C ASN A 69 14.57 2.51 23.84
N GLY A 70 14.26 3.12 24.98
CA GLY A 70 15.14 3.19 26.15
C GLY A 70 16.51 3.81 25.85
N LYS A 71 16.60 4.75 24.89
CA LYS A 71 17.88 5.33 24.43
C LYS A 71 18.58 6.13 25.51
N LEU A 72 17.84 6.61 26.51
CA LEU A 72 18.38 7.39 27.63
C LEU A 72 18.88 6.52 28.80
N ASN A 73 18.65 5.21 28.81
CA ASN A 73 18.96 4.34 29.96
C ASN A 73 20.45 4.29 30.37
N TYR A 74 21.36 4.59 29.44
CA TYR A 74 22.80 4.57 29.68
C TYR A 74 23.45 5.94 29.56
N ILE A 75 22.65 7.01 29.47
CA ILE A 75 23.19 8.36 29.26
C ILE A 75 24.03 8.82 30.47
N ASP A 76 23.72 8.33 31.67
CA ASP A 76 24.49 8.62 32.90
C ASP A 76 25.91 8.03 32.86
N LYS A 77 26.18 7.05 31.99
CA LYS A 77 27.52 6.50 31.77
C LYS A 77 28.35 7.32 30.79
N VAL A 78 27.75 8.28 30.11
CA VAL A 78 28.40 9.13 29.13
C VAL A 78 29.05 10.31 29.86
N PRO A 79 30.34 10.63 29.61
CA PRO A 79 30.95 11.81 30.20
C PRO A 79 30.20 13.07 29.77
N HIS A 80 30.04 14.03 30.69
CA HIS A 80 29.20 15.21 30.51
C HIS A 80 29.45 15.95 29.19
N GLU A 81 30.72 16.09 28.80
CA GLU A 81 31.17 16.77 27.58
C GLU A 81 30.65 16.11 26.28
N TYR A 82 30.30 14.83 26.32
CA TYR A 82 29.82 14.08 25.15
C TYR A 82 28.29 13.95 25.09
N ILE A 83 27.56 14.36 26.14
CA ILE A 83 26.09 14.20 26.20
C ILE A 83 25.41 14.87 25.00
N SER A 84 25.80 16.11 24.68
CA SER A 84 25.27 16.84 23.51
C SER A 84 25.53 16.12 22.19
N TYR A 85 26.72 15.55 22.03
CA TYR A 85 27.08 14.77 20.84
C TYR A 85 26.22 13.52 20.72
N TYR A 86 26.10 12.71 21.78
CA TYR A 86 25.28 11.50 21.77
C TYR A 86 23.82 11.79 21.50
N PHE A 87 23.27 12.84 22.11
CA PHE A 87 21.89 13.25 21.89
C PHE A 87 21.66 13.69 20.43
N THR A 88 22.65 14.38 19.84
CA THR A 88 22.64 14.71 18.41
C THR A 88 22.65 13.44 17.53
N GLN A 89 23.48 12.45 17.87
CA GLN A 89 23.53 11.16 17.15
C GLN A 89 22.21 10.39 17.24
N MET A 90 21.53 10.44 18.40
CA MET A 90 20.21 9.84 18.56
C MET A 90 19.19 10.46 17.61
N LEU A 91 19.17 11.80 17.47
CA LEU A 91 18.28 12.47 16.53
C LEU A 91 18.59 12.08 15.08
N VAL A 92 19.88 12.05 14.71
CA VAL A 92 20.29 11.63 13.36
C VAL A 92 19.87 10.20 13.07
N SER A 93 20.03 9.29 14.04
CA SER A 93 19.58 7.90 13.92
C SER A 93 18.06 7.79 13.78
N PHE A 94 17.30 8.57 14.55
CA PHE A 94 15.85 8.61 14.45
C PHE A 94 15.40 9.04 13.04
N VAL A 95 15.95 10.15 12.54
CA VAL A 95 15.62 10.65 11.20
C VAL A 95 16.04 9.66 10.11
N SER A 96 17.21 9.05 10.24
CA SER A 96 17.67 8.02 9.30
C SER A 96 16.72 6.81 9.27
N ASN A 97 16.20 6.38 10.42
CA ASN A 97 15.25 5.28 10.48
C ASN A 97 13.91 5.67 9.84
N ARG A 98 13.41 6.88 10.10
CA ARG A 98 12.20 7.41 9.44
C ARG A 98 12.33 7.50 7.93
N ILE A 99 13.45 8.01 7.44
CA ILE A 99 13.73 8.05 6.00
C ILE A 99 13.76 6.64 5.42
N LYS A 100 14.35 5.68 6.14
CA LYS A 100 14.38 4.28 5.72
C LYS A 100 12.97 3.67 5.68
N GLU A 101 12.14 3.90 6.70
CA GLU A 101 10.75 3.46 6.76
C GLU A 101 9.93 4.03 5.60
N GLU A 102 10.06 5.33 5.31
CA GLU A 102 9.39 5.96 4.16
C GLU A 102 9.91 5.42 2.81
N GLN A 103 11.20 5.12 2.71
CA GLN A 103 11.78 4.51 1.50
C GLN A 103 11.37 3.04 1.32
N GLN A 104 11.01 2.35 2.41
CA GLN A 104 10.59 0.95 2.41
C GLN A 104 9.10 0.77 2.18
N LYS A 105 8.29 1.84 2.25
CA LYS A 105 6.89 1.77 1.81
C LYS A 105 6.87 1.48 0.30
N VAL A 106 6.26 0.36 -0.07
CA VAL A 106 6.07 -0.01 -1.47
C VAL A 106 5.13 1.01 -2.12
N GLY A 107 5.62 1.71 -3.13
CA GLY A 107 4.87 2.75 -3.84
C GLY A 107 5.45 4.16 -3.67
N ILE A 108 4.84 5.12 -4.36
CA ILE A 108 5.24 6.53 -4.30
C ILE A 108 4.29 7.29 -3.37
N SER A 109 4.81 8.19 -2.52
CA SER A 109 3.93 9.07 -1.72
C SER A 109 3.19 10.06 -2.64
N PHE A 110 1.98 10.45 -2.26
CA PHE A 110 1.21 11.44 -3.03
C PHE A 110 1.98 12.76 -3.22
N GLN A 111 2.69 13.21 -2.17
CA GLN A 111 3.50 14.42 -2.21
C GLN A 111 4.65 14.31 -3.22
N LYS A 112 5.33 13.16 -3.23
CA LYS A 112 6.41 12.90 -4.17
C LYS A 112 5.89 12.81 -5.61
N CYS A 113 4.72 12.19 -5.81
CA CYS A 113 4.03 12.14 -7.09
C CYS A 113 3.68 13.55 -7.58
N ASN A 114 3.06 14.38 -6.73
CA ASN A 114 2.72 15.77 -7.04
C ASN A 114 3.94 16.58 -7.45
N ALA A 115 5.04 16.49 -6.70
CA ALA A 115 6.29 17.19 -7.02
C ALA A 115 6.85 16.76 -8.39
N LEU A 116 6.90 15.47 -8.68
CA LEU A 116 7.42 14.95 -9.95
C LEU A 116 6.52 15.30 -11.13
N VAL A 117 5.19 15.21 -10.99
CA VAL A 117 4.24 15.58 -12.05
C VAL A 117 4.38 17.06 -12.41
N ARG A 118 4.51 17.94 -11.41
CA ARG A 118 4.73 19.38 -11.65
C ARG A 118 6.07 19.65 -12.33
N GLU A 119 7.14 19.02 -11.86
CA GLU A 119 8.47 19.10 -12.48
C GLU A 119 8.44 18.66 -13.95
N ILE A 120 7.80 17.52 -14.25
CA ILE A 120 7.66 16.99 -15.62
C ILE A 120 6.77 17.91 -16.48
N ALA A 121 5.68 18.43 -15.91
CA ALA A 121 4.81 19.39 -16.59
C ALA A 121 5.58 20.63 -17.04
N ASP A 122 6.39 21.21 -16.14
CA ASP A 122 7.22 22.39 -16.42
C ASP A 122 8.33 22.10 -17.44
N GLU A 123 9.01 20.94 -17.32
CA GLU A 123 10.10 20.56 -18.20
C GLU A 123 9.65 20.25 -19.64
N TYR A 124 8.53 19.52 -19.80
CA TYR A 124 8.18 18.90 -21.10
C TYR A 124 6.93 19.47 -21.76
N TYR A 125 5.96 19.97 -21.00
CA TYR A 125 4.61 20.29 -21.53
C TYR A 125 4.24 21.77 -21.43
N LYS A 126 5.00 22.57 -20.68
CA LYS A 126 4.84 24.03 -20.52
C LYS A 126 3.42 24.44 -20.11
N PRO A 127 3.13 24.56 -18.80
CA PRO A 127 1.79 24.84 -18.33
C PRO A 127 1.21 26.15 -18.87
N VAL A 128 -0.07 26.12 -19.19
CA VAL A 128 -0.86 27.29 -19.60
C VAL A 128 -1.80 27.65 -18.47
N SER A 129 -1.84 28.94 -18.10
CA SER A 129 -2.80 29.43 -17.11
C SER A 129 -4.14 29.72 -17.76
N HIS A 130 -5.22 29.15 -17.23
CA HIS A 130 -6.59 29.39 -17.64
C HIS A 130 -7.51 29.40 -16.41
N MET A 131 -8.31 30.45 -16.24
CA MET A 131 -9.23 30.61 -15.08
C MET A 131 -8.57 30.30 -13.72
N ASP A 132 -7.44 30.94 -13.43
CA ASP A 132 -6.66 30.80 -12.19
C ASP A 132 -6.14 29.39 -11.88
N LYS A 133 -6.13 28.50 -12.88
CA LYS A 133 -5.59 27.15 -12.80
C LYS A 133 -4.57 26.88 -13.89
N SER A 134 -3.62 26.01 -13.59
CA SER A 134 -2.59 25.57 -14.54
C SER A 134 -3.04 24.31 -15.26
N TYR A 135 -2.96 24.32 -16.58
CA TYR A 135 -3.29 23.20 -17.45
C TYR A 135 -2.11 22.80 -18.31
N VAL A 136 -2.06 21.53 -18.67
CA VAL A 136 -1.06 20.97 -19.59
C VAL A 136 -1.75 20.15 -20.67
N LYS A 137 -1.11 20.05 -21.83
CA LYS A 137 -1.62 19.29 -22.98
C LYS A 137 -0.46 18.50 -23.59
N SER A 138 -0.72 17.29 -24.07
CA SER A 138 0.26 16.51 -24.82
C SER A 138 0.59 17.20 -26.15
N ASN A 139 1.86 17.14 -26.56
CA ASN A 139 2.28 17.61 -27.89
C ASN A 139 1.60 16.83 -29.03
N LEU A 140 1.08 15.63 -28.75
CA LEU A 140 0.39 14.76 -29.71
C LEU A 140 -1.14 14.95 -29.68
N ALA A 141 -1.68 15.68 -28.70
CA ALA A 141 -3.12 15.86 -28.55
C ALA A 141 -3.66 16.90 -29.54
N SER A 142 -4.78 16.59 -30.18
CA SER A 142 -5.47 17.45 -31.14
C SER A 142 -6.64 18.21 -30.49
N GLY A 143 -7.25 17.69 -29.44
CA GLY A 143 -8.41 18.32 -28.81
C GLY A 143 -8.08 19.61 -28.04
N ASN A 144 -9.00 20.58 -28.09
CA ASN A 144 -8.87 21.91 -27.45
C ASN A 144 -9.84 22.09 -26.28
N VAL A 145 -10.32 21.00 -25.71
CA VAL A 145 -11.23 21.00 -24.56
C VAL A 145 -10.42 21.17 -23.27
N TRP A 146 -11.03 21.76 -22.24
CA TRP A 146 -10.42 21.93 -20.92
C TRP A 146 -11.10 20.97 -19.95
N ILE A 147 -10.32 20.04 -19.39
CA ILE A 147 -10.79 18.93 -18.58
C ILE A 147 -10.27 19.06 -17.15
N ASN A 148 -11.20 18.94 -16.20
CA ASN A 148 -10.94 18.94 -14.76
C ASN A 148 -11.22 17.59 -14.09
N ASN A 149 -11.86 16.65 -14.78
CA ASN A 149 -12.07 15.29 -14.28
C ASN A 149 -11.57 14.29 -15.34
N LEU A 150 -10.69 13.38 -14.92
CA LEU A 150 -10.03 12.39 -15.78
C LEU A 150 -10.49 10.95 -15.49
N GLU A 151 -11.48 10.74 -14.62
CA GLU A 151 -11.94 9.40 -14.23
C GLU A 151 -12.22 8.49 -15.43
N ASP A 152 -12.92 8.99 -16.46
CA ASP A 152 -13.25 8.23 -17.67
C ASP A 152 -12.03 7.91 -18.53
N ALA A 153 -11.03 8.79 -18.56
CA ALA A 153 -9.79 8.61 -19.33
C ALA A 153 -8.83 7.63 -18.64
N VAL A 154 -8.82 7.61 -17.30
CA VAL A 154 -7.92 6.80 -16.47
C VAL A 154 -8.43 5.37 -16.29
N LYS A 155 -9.75 5.16 -16.34
CA LYS A 155 -10.40 3.87 -16.08
C LYS A 155 -9.83 2.69 -16.88
N TYR A 156 -9.36 2.94 -18.10
CA TYR A 156 -8.87 1.90 -19.02
C TYR A 156 -7.34 1.88 -19.14
N LEU A 157 -6.63 2.75 -18.41
CA LEU A 157 -5.18 2.77 -18.41
C LEU A 157 -4.62 1.68 -17.50
N SER A 158 -3.45 1.17 -17.88
CA SER A 158 -2.75 0.15 -17.09
C SER A 158 -2.11 0.79 -15.87
N HIS A 159 -2.21 0.12 -14.72
CA HIS A 159 -1.48 0.54 -13.54
C HIS A 159 0.01 0.22 -13.74
N TYR A 160 0.89 0.96 -13.06
CA TYR A 160 2.33 0.77 -13.12
C TYR A 160 2.84 0.11 -11.84
N PRO A 161 3.45 -1.09 -11.93
CA PRO A 161 4.01 -1.75 -10.76
C PRO A 161 5.27 -1.01 -10.29
N ILE A 162 5.34 -0.74 -8.99
CA ILE A 162 6.50 -0.19 -8.29
C ILE A 162 7.00 -1.27 -7.34
N THR A 163 8.23 -1.72 -7.57
CA THR A 163 8.90 -2.73 -6.74
C THR A 163 9.90 -2.07 -5.79
N GLU A 164 10.36 -2.79 -4.76
CA GLU A 164 11.44 -2.33 -3.86
C GLU A 164 12.75 -2.00 -4.61
N GLU A 165 12.98 -2.58 -5.80
CA GLU A 165 14.15 -2.31 -6.62
C GLU A 165 14.07 -0.99 -7.41
N THR A 166 12.90 -0.33 -7.42
CA THR A 166 12.66 0.90 -8.18
C THR A 166 13.39 2.09 -7.56
N LYS A 167 14.63 2.33 -8.01
CA LYS A 167 15.49 3.43 -7.49
C LYS A 167 15.09 4.83 -7.96
N GLN A 168 14.42 4.96 -9.10
CA GLN A 168 14.07 6.25 -9.71
C GLN A 168 12.62 6.27 -10.16
N TYR A 169 11.81 7.12 -9.52
CA TYR A 169 10.39 7.26 -9.85
C TYR A 169 10.11 8.18 -11.04
N LYS A 170 10.98 9.17 -11.32
CA LYS A 170 10.76 10.18 -12.39
C LYS A 170 10.48 9.56 -13.77
N PRO A 171 11.18 8.51 -14.24
CA PRO A 171 10.88 7.89 -15.53
C PRO A 171 9.49 7.24 -15.59
N ILE A 172 9.07 6.57 -14.51
CA ILE A 172 7.76 5.89 -14.44
C ILE A 172 6.64 6.92 -14.39
N VAL A 173 6.78 7.95 -13.55
CA VAL A 173 5.83 9.06 -13.47
C VAL A 173 5.71 9.78 -14.82
N LYS A 174 6.81 9.94 -15.55
CA LYS A 174 6.79 10.56 -16.89
C LYS A 174 5.97 9.74 -17.88
N LEU A 175 6.12 8.42 -17.91
CA LEU A 175 5.33 7.54 -18.77
C LEU A 175 3.83 7.65 -18.42
N ALA A 176 3.50 7.59 -17.13
CA ALA A 176 2.12 7.72 -16.67
C ALA A 176 1.49 9.09 -17.05
N VAL A 177 2.25 10.19 -16.89
CA VAL A 177 1.81 11.52 -17.34
C VAL A 177 1.53 11.54 -18.84
N GLU A 178 2.42 10.97 -19.64
CA GLU A 178 2.28 10.94 -21.10
C GLU A 178 1.04 10.13 -21.53
N GLU A 179 0.82 8.95 -20.96
CA GLU A 179 -0.36 8.13 -21.23
C GLU A 179 -1.67 8.81 -20.86
N VAL A 180 -1.74 9.42 -19.67
CA VAL A 180 -2.95 10.16 -19.24
C VAL A 180 -3.26 11.32 -20.18
N LEU A 181 -2.24 12.09 -20.58
CA LEU A 181 -2.44 13.22 -21.49
C LEU A 181 -2.82 12.80 -22.92
N ILE A 182 -2.30 11.66 -23.39
CA ILE A 182 -2.70 11.08 -24.69
C ILE A 182 -4.15 10.58 -24.62
N ALA A 183 -4.52 9.88 -23.54
CA ALA A 183 -5.87 9.34 -23.37
C ALA A 183 -6.93 10.44 -23.24
N ALA A 184 -6.59 11.55 -22.58
CA ALA A 184 -7.51 12.69 -22.42
C ALA A 184 -7.72 13.50 -23.71
N ASP A 185 -6.75 13.49 -24.64
CA ASP A 185 -6.73 14.29 -25.87
C ASP A 185 -7.17 15.76 -25.68
N ALA A 186 -6.76 16.40 -24.58
CA ALA A 186 -7.26 17.71 -24.18
C ALA A 186 -6.29 18.49 -23.27
N TYR A 187 -6.65 19.72 -22.90
CA TYR A 187 -5.99 20.46 -21.83
C TYR A 187 -6.47 19.93 -20.47
N VAL A 188 -5.54 19.45 -19.66
CA VAL A 188 -5.81 18.79 -18.39
C VAL A 188 -5.27 19.64 -17.25
N SER A 189 -6.08 19.84 -16.21
CA SER A 189 -5.62 20.58 -15.02
C SER A 189 -4.51 19.80 -14.31
N ILE A 190 -3.46 20.48 -13.84
CA ILE A 190 -2.32 19.83 -13.17
C ILE A 190 -2.79 19.05 -11.93
N ASP A 191 -3.73 19.60 -11.15
CA ASP A 191 -4.21 18.93 -9.94
C ASP A 191 -4.97 17.63 -10.28
N SER A 192 -5.77 17.64 -11.34
CA SER A 192 -6.45 16.44 -11.85
C SER A 192 -5.45 15.42 -12.39
N LEU A 193 -4.41 15.88 -13.07
CA LEU A 193 -3.34 15.02 -13.60
C LEU A 193 -2.57 14.33 -12.47
N VAL A 194 -2.26 15.05 -11.39
CA VAL A 194 -1.59 14.48 -10.21
C VAL A 194 -2.42 13.34 -9.61
N ASN A 195 -3.73 13.56 -9.44
CA ASN A 195 -4.62 12.53 -8.91
C ASN A 195 -4.70 11.31 -9.83
N ALA A 196 -4.86 11.53 -11.14
CA ALA A 196 -4.91 10.47 -12.14
C ALA A 196 -3.63 9.62 -12.16
N VAL A 197 -2.46 10.27 -12.18
CA VAL A 197 -1.16 9.60 -12.18
C VAL A 197 -0.92 8.86 -10.87
N TYR A 198 -1.36 9.43 -9.74
CA TYR A 198 -1.26 8.75 -8.45
C TYR A 198 -2.07 7.46 -8.40
N VAL A 199 -3.31 7.47 -8.92
CA VAL A 199 -4.15 6.26 -9.03
C VAL A 199 -3.47 5.19 -9.87
N LEU A 200 -2.86 5.55 -11.00
CA LEU A 200 -2.14 4.59 -11.83
C LEU A 200 -0.89 4.01 -11.17
N LEU A 201 -0.32 4.71 -10.19
CA LEU A 201 0.84 4.28 -9.42
C LEU A 201 0.45 3.64 -8.09
N ASP A 202 -0.85 3.47 -7.82
CA ASP A 202 -1.33 2.83 -6.60
C ASP A 202 -1.05 1.33 -6.64
N GLN A 203 -0.24 0.88 -5.68
CA GLN A 203 0.18 -0.51 -5.56
C GLN A 203 -0.90 -1.40 -4.93
N SER A 204 -1.96 -0.81 -4.36
CA SER A 204 -3.13 -1.57 -3.88
C SER A 204 -3.80 -2.38 -5.00
N SER A 205 -3.70 -1.90 -6.25
CA SER A 205 -4.19 -2.62 -7.43
C SER A 205 -3.39 -3.89 -7.75
N PHE A 206 -2.15 -3.98 -7.26
CA PHE A 206 -1.23 -5.10 -7.45
C PHE A 206 -1.09 -5.99 -6.22
N SER A 207 -1.76 -5.67 -5.10
CA SER A 207 -1.83 -6.59 -3.96
C SER A 207 -2.77 -7.75 -4.29
N VAL A 208 -2.36 -8.57 -5.26
CA VAL A 208 -2.77 -9.97 -5.35
C VAL A 208 -1.85 -10.69 -4.37
N ASN A 209 -2.42 -11.08 -3.22
CA ASN A 209 -1.93 -12.08 -2.28
C ASN A 209 -0.47 -12.52 -2.52
N VAL A 210 0.49 -11.73 -2.03
CA VAL A 210 1.83 -12.24 -1.71
C VAL A 210 1.78 -12.70 -0.25
N ASP A 211 0.94 -13.71 -0.02
CA ASP A 211 1.01 -14.59 1.13
C ASP A 211 0.91 -16.03 0.59
N GLU A 212 1.89 -16.41 -0.22
CA GLU A 212 2.41 -17.79 -0.23
C GLU A 212 3.29 -18.01 1.03
N SER A 213 2.86 -17.50 2.17
CA SER A 213 3.26 -18.03 3.45
C SER A 213 2.10 -18.88 3.93
N GLU A 214 2.38 -20.17 4.14
CA GLU A 214 1.51 -21.16 4.76
C GLU A 214 0.92 -20.59 6.06
N THR A 215 -0.16 -19.82 5.94
CA THR A 215 -1.04 -19.50 7.04
C THR A 215 -2.22 -20.42 6.85
N GLU A 216 -2.28 -21.43 7.71
CA GLU A 216 -3.52 -22.09 8.08
C GLU A 216 -4.50 -20.99 8.51
N ASN A 217 -5.19 -20.38 7.54
CA ASN A 217 -6.33 -19.52 7.78
C ASN A 217 -7.44 -20.46 8.25
N SER A 218 -7.46 -20.75 9.55
CA SER A 218 -8.60 -21.38 10.21
C SER A 218 -9.78 -20.42 10.09
N CYS A 219 -10.54 -20.55 9.01
CA CYS A 219 -11.85 -19.95 8.86
C CYS A 219 -12.78 -20.67 9.84
N ASP A 220 -12.77 -20.18 11.07
CA ASP A 220 -13.36 -20.76 12.26
C ASP A 220 -14.88 -21.00 12.10
N GLY A 221 -15.33 -22.26 12.23
CA GLY A 221 -16.67 -22.82 12.53
C GLY A 221 -17.96 -22.30 11.88
N LYS A 222 -17.94 -21.15 11.18
CA LYS A 222 -19.12 -20.44 10.66
C LYS A 222 -19.86 -21.25 9.60
N TYR A 223 -19.12 -22.02 8.82
CA TYR A 223 -19.59 -22.65 7.59
C TYR A 223 -19.94 -24.15 7.75
N ASP A 224 -19.58 -24.76 8.88
CA ASP A 224 -19.67 -26.22 9.11
C ASP A 224 -21.07 -26.76 8.86
N SER A 225 -22.11 -26.03 9.28
CA SER A 225 -23.51 -26.44 9.10
C SER A 225 -23.97 -26.40 7.64
N ALA A 226 -23.44 -25.48 6.84
CA ALA A 226 -23.73 -25.34 5.42
C ALA A 226 -22.94 -26.37 4.61
N ILE A 227 -21.66 -26.56 4.96
CA ILE A 227 -20.78 -27.55 4.34
C ILE A 227 -21.30 -28.96 4.59
N ALA A 228 -21.72 -29.30 5.82
CA ALA A 228 -22.30 -30.61 6.13
C ALA A 228 -23.53 -30.94 5.25
N LYS A 229 -24.41 -29.95 5.01
CA LYS A 229 -25.56 -30.12 4.11
C LYS A 229 -25.16 -30.31 2.65
N ILE A 230 -24.08 -29.67 2.20
CA ILE A 230 -23.56 -29.84 0.84
C ILE A 230 -22.92 -31.22 0.68
N LEU A 231 -22.16 -31.68 1.68
CA LEU A 231 -21.49 -32.98 1.69
C LEU A 231 -22.45 -34.16 1.92
N GLU A 232 -23.65 -33.92 2.43
CA GLU A 232 -24.67 -34.95 2.62
C GLU A 232 -24.99 -35.66 1.28
N GLY A 233 -24.69 -36.95 1.21
CA GLY A 233 -24.93 -37.81 0.04
C GLY A 233 -23.82 -37.80 -1.02
N ILE A 234 -22.66 -37.20 -0.74
CA ILE A 234 -21.48 -37.26 -1.63
C ILE A 234 -20.59 -38.45 -1.22
N ASN A 235 -20.23 -39.28 -2.20
CA ASN A 235 -19.29 -40.39 -2.01
C ASN A 235 -17.84 -39.93 -2.22
N SER A 236 -16.86 -40.63 -1.65
CA SER A 236 -15.40 -40.35 -1.82
C SER A 236 -14.98 -40.24 -3.30
N THR A 237 -15.51 -41.09 -4.19
CA THR A 237 -15.24 -40.99 -5.64
C THR A 237 -15.77 -39.70 -6.27
N ASP A 238 -16.91 -39.21 -5.79
CA ASP A 238 -17.52 -37.98 -6.28
C ASP A 238 -16.81 -36.75 -5.70
N ALA A 239 -16.33 -36.84 -4.44
CA ALA A 239 -15.48 -35.81 -3.84
C ALA A 239 -14.20 -35.58 -4.65
N HIS A 240 -13.50 -36.65 -5.06
CA HIS A 240 -12.35 -36.52 -5.96
C HIS A 240 -12.69 -35.89 -7.32
N ILE A 241 -13.88 -36.16 -7.88
CA ILE A 241 -14.31 -35.54 -9.13
C ILE A 241 -14.50 -34.03 -8.94
N PHE A 242 -15.11 -33.62 -7.82
CA PHE A 242 -15.33 -32.21 -7.52
C PHE A 242 -14.03 -31.47 -7.22
N LEU A 243 -13.11 -32.06 -6.47
CA LEU A 243 -11.79 -31.47 -6.21
C LEU A 243 -11.02 -31.24 -7.53
N ASN A 244 -10.93 -32.26 -8.39
CA ASN A 244 -10.17 -32.16 -9.64
C ASN A 244 -10.78 -31.18 -10.67
N TYR A 245 -12.11 -31.00 -10.67
CA TYR A 245 -12.78 -30.15 -11.67
C TYR A 245 -13.09 -28.74 -11.17
N VAL A 246 -13.52 -28.60 -9.91
CA VAL A 246 -14.04 -27.35 -9.34
C VAL A 246 -12.95 -26.59 -8.61
N PHE A 247 -12.06 -27.28 -7.87
CA PHE A 247 -11.06 -26.69 -6.97
C PHE A 247 -9.61 -26.97 -7.39
N GLY A 248 -9.38 -27.51 -8.58
CA GLY A 248 -8.03 -27.85 -9.06
C GLY A 248 -7.26 -26.61 -9.51
N ASP A 249 -6.16 -26.31 -8.83
CA ASP A 249 -5.23 -25.26 -9.21
C ASP A 249 -4.32 -25.74 -10.36
N GLU A 250 -4.16 -24.89 -11.37
CA GLU A 250 -3.18 -24.95 -12.46
C GLU A 250 -3.35 -25.98 -13.60
N GLN A 251 -4.08 -27.09 -13.43
CA GLN A 251 -4.49 -27.96 -14.55
C GLN A 251 -5.92 -28.45 -14.39
N LYS A 252 -6.91 -27.64 -14.79
CA LYS A 252 -8.32 -28.06 -14.87
C LYS A 252 -8.43 -29.27 -15.80
N MET A 253 -8.46 -30.47 -15.24
CA MET A 253 -8.65 -31.71 -16.00
C MET A 253 -9.92 -31.57 -16.82
N SER A 254 -9.84 -31.84 -18.12
CA SER A 254 -11.01 -31.72 -18.97
C SER A 254 -12.07 -32.74 -18.55
N LEU A 255 -13.36 -32.43 -18.75
CA LEU A 255 -14.46 -33.37 -18.47
C LEU A 255 -14.25 -34.74 -19.14
N SER A 256 -13.51 -34.76 -20.26
CA SER A 256 -13.14 -35.97 -20.99
C SER A 256 -12.07 -36.78 -20.24
N GLU A 257 -11.06 -36.13 -19.66
CA GLU A 257 -10.02 -36.79 -18.84
C GLU A 257 -10.59 -37.37 -17.54
N ILE A 258 -11.49 -36.64 -16.88
CA ILE A 258 -12.18 -37.12 -15.66
C ILE A 258 -13.08 -38.31 -15.99
N ALA A 259 -13.79 -38.28 -17.13
CA ALA A 259 -14.61 -39.39 -17.61
C ALA A 259 -13.80 -40.67 -17.83
N VAL A 260 -12.60 -40.54 -18.41
CA VAL A 260 -11.68 -41.66 -18.61
C VAL A 260 -11.10 -42.14 -17.27
N LYS A 261 -10.67 -41.22 -16.40
CA LYS A 261 -10.03 -41.54 -15.11
C LYS A 261 -10.94 -42.29 -14.15
N TYR A 262 -12.22 -41.89 -14.09
CA TYR A 262 -13.20 -42.50 -13.18
C TYR A 262 -14.11 -43.52 -13.87
N ASN A 263 -13.91 -43.78 -15.18
CA ASN A 263 -14.71 -44.69 -15.99
C ASN A 263 -16.24 -44.38 -15.92
N VAL A 264 -16.60 -43.10 -16.00
CA VAL A 264 -17.98 -42.61 -15.92
C VAL A 264 -18.32 -41.84 -17.19
N PRO A 265 -19.53 -41.97 -17.77
CA PRO A 265 -19.92 -41.21 -18.94
C PRO A 265 -19.80 -39.69 -18.73
N LYS A 266 -19.29 -38.99 -19.75
CA LYS A 266 -19.12 -37.53 -19.74
C LYS A 266 -20.40 -36.77 -19.40
N SER A 267 -21.55 -37.24 -19.90
CA SER A 267 -22.87 -36.67 -19.61
C SER A 267 -23.27 -36.82 -18.14
N SER A 268 -22.92 -37.95 -17.51
CA SER A 268 -23.17 -38.19 -16.09
C SER A 268 -22.29 -37.31 -15.21
N ILE A 269 -21.01 -37.11 -15.56
CA ILE A 269 -20.12 -36.19 -14.84
C ILE A 269 -20.60 -34.75 -14.96
N HIS A 270 -20.99 -34.31 -16.16
CA HIS A 270 -21.55 -32.96 -16.36
C HIS A 270 -22.76 -32.72 -15.45
N LYS A 271 -23.70 -33.68 -15.42
CA LYS A 271 -24.89 -33.59 -14.57
C LYS A 271 -24.51 -33.54 -13.08
N LYS A 272 -23.58 -34.38 -12.62
CA LYS A 272 -23.11 -34.38 -11.23
C LYS A 272 -22.48 -33.04 -10.81
N ILE A 273 -21.67 -32.44 -11.67
CA ILE A 273 -21.03 -31.14 -11.39
C ILE A 273 -22.07 -30.02 -11.36
N GLU A 274 -23.02 -30.04 -12.30
CA GLU A 274 -24.09 -29.05 -12.35
C GLU A 274 -25.01 -29.14 -11.12
N ASP A 275 -25.39 -30.37 -10.74
CA ASP A 275 -26.16 -30.63 -9.53
C ASP A 275 -25.40 -30.15 -8.27
N PHE A 276 -24.08 -30.36 -8.21
CA PHE A 276 -23.22 -29.90 -7.12
C PHE A 276 -23.12 -28.37 -7.06
N LYS A 277 -22.86 -27.69 -8.19
CA LYS A 277 -22.85 -26.21 -8.26
C LYS A 277 -24.19 -25.63 -7.82
N ASN A 278 -25.29 -26.19 -8.31
CA ASN A 278 -26.63 -25.77 -7.92
C ASN A 278 -26.89 -25.99 -6.42
N LYS A 279 -26.32 -27.04 -5.82
CA LYS A 279 -26.43 -27.28 -4.37
C LYS A 279 -25.67 -26.21 -3.58
N ILE A 280 -24.48 -25.81 -4.02
CA ILE A 280 -23.70 -24.73 -3.42
C ILE A 280 -24.51 -23.42 -3.41
N PHE A 281 -24.99 -22.98 -4.59
CA PHE A 281 -25.74 -21.73 -4.72
C PHE A 281 -27.07 -21.70 -3.94
N LYS A 282 -27.66 -22.87 -3.65
CA LYS A 282 -28.91 -22.95 -2.86
C LYS A 282 -28.67 -22.93 -1.36
N VAL A 283 -27.54 -23.46 -0.91
CA VAL A 283 -27.26 -23.65 0.52
C VAL A 283 -26.58 -22.43 1.12
N TYR A 284 -25.76 -21.72 0.34
CA TYR A 284 -25.01 -20.57 0.84
C TYR A 284 -25.06 -19.39 -0.13
N ILE A 285 -25.37 -18.20 0.39
CA ILE A 285 -25.31 -16.93 -0.32
C ILE A 285 -24.29 -16.07 0.45
N PRO A 286 -23.13 -15.76 -0.15
CA PRO A 286 -22.10 -14.95 0.50
C PRO A 286 -22.56 -13.52 0.78
N GLU A 287 -22.09 -12.94 1.87
CA GLU A 287 -22.36 -11.53 2.20
C GLU A 287 -21.45 -10.57 1.42
N ASN A 288 -20.21 -10.99 1.16
CA ASN A 288 -19.20 -10.26 0.39
C ASN A 288 -18.26 -11.24 -0.34
N GLU A 289 -17.30 -10.73 -1.11
CA GLU A 289 -16.36 -11.54 -1.89
C GLU A 289 -15.44 -12.39 -1.00
N ASP A 290 -14.91 -11.81 0.07
CA ASP A 290 -14.00 -12.48 1.02
C ASP A 290 -14.69 -13.65 1.76
N ASP A 291 -15.95 -13.47 2.16
CA ASP A 291 -16.79 -14.48 2.80
C ASP A 291 -17.09 -15.64 1.84
N GLY A 292 -17.27 -15.35 0.55
CA GLY A 292 -17.42 -16.36 -0.50
C GLY A 292 -16.14 -17.17 -0.72
N ILE A 293 -14.97 -16.52 -0.71
CA ILE A 293 -13.67 -17.17 -0.86
C ILE A 293 -13.40 -18.09 0.34
N CYS A 294 -13.60 -17.60 1.57
CA CYS A 294 -13.41 -18.37 2.79
C CYS A 294 -14.32 -19.62 2.82
N PHE A 295 -15.58 -19.47 2.42
CA PHE A 295 -16.54 -20.58 2.34
C PHE A 295 -16.09 -21.65 1.34
N LEU A 296 -15.60 -21.25 0.16
CA LEU A 296 -15.13 -22.18 -0.87
C LEU A 296 -13.85 -22.90 -0.45
N GLN A 297 -12.93 -22.23 0.25
CA GLN A 297 -11.71 -22.84 0.80
C GLN A 297 -12.05 -23.92 1.83
N ASN A 298 -12.95 -23.63 2.78
CA ASN A 298 -13.39 -24.62 3.77
C ASN A 298 -14.16 -25.80 3.14
N LEU A 299 -14.96 -25.55 2.10
CA LEU A 299 -15.64 -26.60 1.35
C LEU A 299 -14.65 -27.51 0.62
N ALA A 300 -13.60 -26.93 0.03
CA ALA A 300 -12.53 -27.68 -0.62
C ALA A 300 -11.78 -28.56 0.39
N GLN A 301 -11.40 -28.00 1.55
CA GLN A 301 -10.74 -28.74 2.62
C GLN A 301 -11.60 -29.90 3.16
N SER A 302 -12.90 -29.66 3.34
CA SER A 302 -13.83 -30.69 3.82
C SER A 302 -14.09 -31.79 2.78
N LEU A 303 -14.05 -31.45 1.48
CA LEU A 303 -14.07 -32.45 0.41
C LEU A 303 -12.79 -33.28 0.38
N ASP A 304 -11.64 -32.67 0.65
CA ASP A 304 -10.34 -33.35 0.70
C ASP A 304 -10.29 -34.35 1.87
N ASP A 305 -10.89 -34.00 3.01
CA ASP A 305 -11.05 -34.94 4.13
C ASP A 305 -12.03 -36.08 3.85
N LEU A 306 -13.07 -35.87 3.02
CA LEU A 306 -13.99 -36.92 2.58
C LEU A 306 -13.37 -37.81 1.48
N ALA A 307 -12.39 -37.28 0.76
CA ALA A 307 -11.67 -37.95 -0.30
C ALA A 307 -10.50 -38.83 0.21
N LYS A 308 -10.04 -38.62 1.45
CA LYS A 308 -9.08 -39.50 2.15
C LYS A 308 -9.72 -40.82 2.56
#